data_AF-A0A924ZW62-F1
#
_entry.id   AF-A0A924ZW62-F1
#
_cell.length_a   1.000
_cell.length_b   1.000
_cell.length_c   1.000
_cell.angle_alpha   90.00
_cell.angle_beta   90.00
_cell.angle_gamma   90.00
#
_symmetry.space_group_name_H-M   'P 1'
#
loop_
_entity.id
_entity.type
_entity.pdbx_description
1 polymer ?
#
loop_
_entity_poly.entity_id
_entity_poly.type
_entity_poly.pdbx_seq_one_letter_code
_entity_poly.pdbx_strand_id
1 'polypeptide(L)'
;MNYLIRFFRFIKNNFGKIILTVLFFIVFTIILFPLGDLSDFISSKVSTLTGNQVYLQLEKIHINPLTGSIGMENVLLETKSIENLTITNLTAAPSILSLISKRPGGILTARGILSGNAVIKVSPSASKNKTDQPKSSIEINLEKISLKDLRHTFNLS
;
A
#
# COMPACT_ATOMS: atom_id res chain seq x y z
N MET A 1 -6.04 -37.44 -19.11
CA MET A 1 -7.28 -36.69 -19.41
C MET A 1 -8.42 -36.88 -18.40
N ASN A 2 -8.52 -38.02 -17.69
CA ASN A 2 -9.65 -38.30 -16.77
C ASN A 2 -9.66 -37.52 -15.43
N TYR A 3 -8.51 -37.04 -14.95
CA TYR A 3 -8.43 -36.32 -13.67
C TYR A 3 -9.10 -34.94 -13.70
N LEU A 4 -8.98 -34.25 -14.84
CA LEU A 4 -9.55 -32.91 -15.04
C LEU A 4 -11.08 -32.95 -15.01
N ILE A 5 -11.69 -33.92 -15.69
CA ILE A 5 -13.15 -34.11 -15.73
C ILE A 5 -13.70 -34.48 -14.35
N ARG A 6 -12.98 -35.33 -13.60
CA ARG A 6 -13.35 -35.67 -12.21
C ARG A 6 -13.26 -34.46 -11.28
N PHE A 7 -12.25 -33.62 -11.45
CA PHE A 7 -12.08 -32.38 -10.68
C PHE A 7 -13.22 -31.40 -10.92
N PHE A 8 -13.59 -31.14 -12.18
CA PHE A 8 -14.72 -30.26 -12.50
C PHE A 8 -16.06 -30.82 -12.00
N ARG A 9 -16.27 -32.15 -12.08
CA ARG A 9 -17.48 -32.79 -11.53
C ARG A 9 -17.51 -32.70 -10.00
N PHE A 10 -16.38 -32.82 -9.33
CA PHE A 10 -16.24 -32.64 -7.88
C PHE A 10 -16.56 -31.20 -7.43
N ILE A 11 -16.01 -30.20 -8.14
CA ILE A 11 -16.30 -28.78 -7.88
C ILE A 11 -17.79 -28.51 -8.05
N LYS A 12 -18.38 -28.96 -9.16
CA LYS A 12 -19.81 -28.72 -9.43
C LYS A 12 -20.71 -29.37 -8.38
N ASN A 13 -20.39 -30.59 -7.94
CA ASN A 13 -21.18 -31.32 -6.94
C ASN A 13 -21.05 -30.75 -5.51
N ASN A 14 -19.95 -30.06 -5.21
CA ASN A 14 -19.68 -29.47 -3.90
C ASN A 14 -19.64 -27.94 -3.92
N PHE A 15 -20.12 -27.30 -4.98
CA PHE A 15 -19.93 -25.87 -5.23
C PHE A 15 -20.37 -25.01 -4.04
N GLY A 16 -21.54 -25.30 -3.47
CA GLY A 16 -22.04 -24.60 -2.28
C GLY A 16 -21.17 -24.77 -1.04
N LYS A 17 -20.64 -25.97 -0.80
CA LYS A 17 -19.73 -26.22 0.34
C LYS A 17 -18.41 -25.48 0.15
N ILE A 18 -17.86 -25.49 -1.06
CA ILE A 18 -16.61 -24.79 -1.39
C ILE A 18 -16.79 -23.28 -1.23
N ILE A 19 -17.87 -22.70 -1.77
CA ILE A 19 -18.15 -21.26 -1.64
C ILE A 19 -18.29 -20.87 -0.17
N LEU A 20 -18.99 -21.70 0.62
CA LEU A 20 -19.22 -21.47 2.04
C LEU A 20 -17.91 -21.54 2.83
N THR A 21 -17.06 -22.54 2.56
CA THR A 21 -15.74 -22.65 3.18
C THR A 21 -14.84 -21.46 2.83
N VAL A 22 -14.82 -21.02 1.57
CA VAL A 22 -14.04 -19.84 1.14
C VAL A 22 -14.57 -18.57 1.83
N LEU A 23 -15.89 -18.41 1.92
CA LEU A 23 -16.50 -17.27 2.59
C LEU A 23 -16.15 -17.24 4.08
N PHE A 24 -16.33 -18.37 4.79
CA PHE A 24 -15.94 -18.48 6.19
C PHE A 24 -14.45 -18.26 6.39
N PHE A 25 -13.61 -18.81 5.51
CA PHE A 25 -12.18 -18.56 5.56
C PHE A 25 -11.86 -17.06 5.52
N ILE A 26 -12.45 -16.31 4.56
CA ILE A 26 -12.24 -14.85 4.46
C ILE A 26 -12.72 -14.14 5.73
N VAL A 27 -13.92 -14.46 6.23
CA VAL A 27 -14.50 -13.84 7.43
C VAL A 27 -13.63 -14.12 8.65
N PHE A 28 -13.25 -15.38 8.88
CA PHE A 28 -12.39 -15.76 9.99
C PHE A 28 -10.99 -15.17 9.87
N THR A 29 -10.41 -15.07 8.66
CA THR A 29 -9.13 -14.38 8.47
C THR A 29 -9.22 -12.92 8.90
N ILE A 30 -10.30 -12.21 8.53
CA ILE A 30 -10.48 -10.80 8.94
C ILE A 30 -10.68 -10.67 10.46
N ILE A 31 -11.38 -11.61 11.09
CA ILE A 31 -11.67 -11.57 12.53
C ILE A 31 -10.44 -12.00 13.37
N LEU A 32 -9.73 -13.05 12.96
CA LEU A 32 -8.61 -13.63 13.72
C LEU A 32 -7.29 -12.89 13.51
N PHE A 33 -7.13 -12.13 12.42
CA PHE A 33 -5.98 -11.26 12.21
C PHE A 33 -6.40 -9.79 12.39
N PRO A 34 -6.35 -9.24 13.61
CA PRO A 34 -6.53 -7.82 13.79
C PRO A 34 -5.43 -7.09 13.01
N LEU A 35 -5.81 -6.10 12.21
CA LEU A 35 -4.89 -5.30 11.39
C LEU A 35 -3.83 -4.54 12.23
N GLY A 36 -4.01 -4.46 13.55
CA GLY A 36 -3.03 -3.93 14.50
C GLY A 36 -1.74 -4.76 14.54
N ASP A 37 -1.83 -6.09 14.63
CA ASP A 37 -0.65 -6.97 14.68
C ASP A 37 0.20 -6.88 13.41
N LEU A 38 -0.44 -6.56 12.28
CA LEU A 38 0.24 -6.33 11.02
C LEU A 38 1.10 -5.06 11.07
N SER A 39 0.66 -4.02 11.77
CA SER A 39 1.47 -2.81 11.98
C SER A 39 2.76 -3.13 12.72
N ASP A 40 2.67 -3.83 13.85
CA ASP A 40 3.83 -4.18 14.67
C ASP A 40 4.78 -5.10 13.91
N PHE A 41 4.23 -6.04 13.13
CA PHE A 41 5.02 -6.91 12.26
C PHE A 41 5.78 -6.13 11.19
N ILE A 42 5.13 -5.18 10.49
CA ILE A 42 5.77 -4.36 9.47
C ILE A 42 6.88 -3.52 10.11
N SER A 43 6.57 -2.85 11.22
CA SER A 43 7.49 -1.99 11.97
C SER A 43 8.76 -2.76 12.39
N SER A 44 8.57 -3.95 12.97
CA SER A 44 9.65 -4.85 13.39
C SER A 44 10.47 -5.37 12.20
N LYS A 45 9.82 -5.70 11.07
CA LYS A 45 10.53 -6.15 9.87
C LYS A 45 11.32 -5.03 9.21
N VAL A 46 10.78 -3.83 9.13
CA VAL A 46 11.49 -2.67 8.58
C VAL A 46 12.72 -2.35 9.42
N SER A 47 12.60 -2.30 10.75
CA SER A 47 13.75 -2.03 11.62
C SER A 47 14.82 -3.12 11.51
N THR A 48 14.41 -4.40 11.53
CA THR A 48 15.34 -5.53 11.42
C THR A 48 16.07 -5.54 10.07
N LEU A 49 15.34 -5.35 8.96
CA LEU A 49 15.92 -5.38 7.61
C LEU A 49 16.81 -4.19 7.31
N THR A 50 16.54 -3.04 7.93
CA THR A 50 17.35 -1.83 7.77
C THR A 50 18.48 -1.74 8.80
N GLY A 51 18.65 -2.75 9.66
CA GLY A 51 19.68 -2.76 10.70
C GLY A 51 19.51 -1.60 11.70
N ASN A 52 18.27 -1.34 12.12
CA ASN A 52 17.90 -0.27 13.05
C ASN A 52 18.21 1.14 12.53
N GLN A 53 18.16 1.34 11.21
CA GLN A 53 18.36 2.66 10.60
C GLN A 53 17.05 3.37 10.26
N VAL A 54 15.97 2.59 10.07
CA VAL A 54 14.64 3.09 9.77
C VAL A 54 13.68 2.55 10.82
N TYR A 55 13.08 3.44 11.57
CA TYR A 55 12.00 3.15 12.50
C TYR A 55 10.72 3.66 11.86
N LEU A 56 9.81 2.73 11.63
CA LEU A 56 8.47 3.00 11.12
C LEU A 56 7.50 2.60 12.21
N GLN A 57 6.58 3.48 12.56
CA GLN A 57 5.47 3.18 13.46
C GLN A 57 4.18 3.55 12.74
N LEU A 58 3.22 2.63 12.75
CA LEU A 58 1.90 2.82 12.16
C LEU A 58 0.87 2.59 13.26
N GLU A 59 -0.12 3.46 13.41
CA GLU A 59 -1.14 3.24 14.44
C GLU A 59 -2.21 2.27 13.94
N LYS A 60 -2.72 2.52 12.73
CA LYS A 60 -3.75 1.68 12.10
C LYS A 60 -3.48 1.54 10.63
N ILE A 61 -3.83 0.38 10.08
CA ILE A 61 -3.88 0.16 8.64
C ILE A 61 -5.28 -0.30 8.25
N HIS A 62 -5.77 0.27 7.17
CA HIS A 62 -7.08 0.03 6.59
C HIS A 62 -6.92 -0.47 5.17
N ILE A 63 -7.68 -1.49 4.81
CA ILE A 63 -7.74 -1.99 3.45
C ILE A 63 -9.16 -1.75 2.97
N ASN A 64 -9.31 -1.04 1.85
CA ASN A 64 -10.60 -0.90 1.19
C ASN A 64 -10.69 -1.97 0.09
N PRO A 65 -11.47 -3.05 0.29
CA PRO A 65 -11.55 -4.15 -0.66
C PRO A 65 -12.20 -3.77 -2.00
N LEU A 66 -13.00 -2.70 -2.04
CA LEU A 66 -13.67 -2.25 -3.27
C LEU A 66 -12.69 -1.56 -4.23
N THR A 67 -11.79 -0.75 -3.70
CA THR A 67 -10.81 0.01 -4.48
C THR A 67 -9.44 -0.67 -4.53
N GLY A 68 -9.20 -1.66 -3.67
CA GLY A 68 -7.87 -2.24 -3.45
C GLY A 68 -6.89 -1.26 -2.82
N SER A 69 -7.37 -0.16 -2.23
CA SER A 69 -6.50 0.85 -1.61
C SER A 69 -6.12 0.45 -0.20
N ILE A 70 -4.88 0.76 0.18
CA ILE A 70 -4.35 0.57 1.52
C ILE A 70 -4.16 1.96 2.13
N GLY A 71 -4.78 2.19 3.27
CA GLY A 71 -4.63 3.39 4.09
C GLY A 71 -3.86 3.08 5.36
N MET A 72 -3.05 4.03 5.82
CA MET A 72 -2.32 3.97 7.09
C MET A 72 -2.58 5.29 7.83
N GLU A 73 -2.92 5.19 9.11
CA GLU A 73 -3.15 6.34 9.99
C GLU A 73 -1.94 6.55 10.91
N ASN A 74 -1.61 7.82 11.15
CA ASN A 74 -0.56 8.28 12.05
C ASN A 74 0.77 7.52 11.85
N VAL A 75 1.28 7.62 10.62
CA VAL A 75 2.58 7.06 10.26
C VAL A 75 3.67 7.96 10.81
N LEU A 76 4.52 7.41 11.67
CA LEU A 76 5.72 8.06 12.16
C LEU A 76 6.94 7.37 11.56
N LEU A 77 7.81 8.17 10.94
CA LEU A 77 9.04 7.74 10.32
C LEU A 77 10.21 8.46 10.97
N GLU A 78 11.14 7.69 11.51
CA GLU A 78 12.41 8.17 12.03
C GLU A 78 13.55 7.45 11.32
N THR A 79 14.53 8.23 10.89
CA THR A 79 15.79 7.73 10.34
C THR A 79 16.95 8.56 10.88
N LYS A 80 18.18 8.15 10.63
CA LYS A 80 19.37 8.94 11.01
C LYS A 80 19.39 10.38 10.45
N SER A 81 18.71 10.63 9.34
CA SER A 81 18.69 11.94 8.67
C SER A 81 17.33 12.64 8.70
N ILE A 82 16.30 11.96 9.17
CA ILE A 82 14.92 12.46 9.21
C ILE A 82 14.41 12.23 10.62
N GLU A 83 14.24 13.31 11.37
CA GLU A 83 13.74 13.24 12.73
C GLU A 83 12.22 13.47 12.74
N ASN A 84 11.47 12.54 13.34
CA ASN A 84 10.04 12.65 13.64
C ASN A 84 9.15 13.06 12.45
N LEU A 85 9.35 12.46 11.26
CA LEU A 85 8.44 12.71 10.15
C LEU A 85 7.09 12.04 10.42
N THR A 86 6.11 12.86 10.76
CA THR A 86 4.74 12.42 11.03
C THR A 86 3.85 12.65 9.82
N ILE A 87 3.06 11.64 9.45
CA ILE A 87 2.06 11.69 8.38
C ILE A 87 0.74 11.22 8.99
N THR A 88 -0.24 12.10 9.06
CA THR A 88 -1.55 11.79 9.65
C THR A 88 -2.27 10.70 8.88
N ASN A 89 -2.25 10.75 7.55
CA ASN A 89 -2.89 9.73 6.71
C ASN A 89 -2.06 9.48 5.46
N LEU A 90 -1.64 8.23 5.26
CA LEU A 90 -0.94 7.77 4.05
C LEU A 90 -1.82 6.76 3.33
N THR A 91 -2.28 7.07 2.13
CA THR A 91 -3.12 6.19 1.31
C THR A 91 -2.43 5.86 0.00
N ALA A 92 -2.38 4.57 -0.31
CA ALA A 92 -1.91 4.05 -1.59
C ALA A 92 -3.07 3.35 -2.32
N ALA A 93 -3.40 3.86 -3.51
CA ALA A 93 -4.46 3.33 -4.35
C ALA A 93 -3.88 2.95 -5.72
N PRO A 94 -3.78 1.65 -6.07
CA PRO A 94 -3.38 1.25 -7.41
C PRO A 94 -4.44 1.64 -8.44
N SER A 95 -4.04 1.90 -9.68
CA SER A 95 -5.01 2.15 -10.77
C SER A 95 -5.50 0.83 -11.37
N ILE A 96 -6.81 0.70 -11.59
CA ILE A 96 -7.39 -0.49 -12.24
C ILE A 96 -6.76 -0.70 -13.62
N LEU A 97 -6.55 0.39 -14.37
CA LEU A 97 -5.94 0.33 -15.70
C LEU A 97 -4.49 -0.14 -15.65
N SER A 98 -3.76 0.25 -14.60
CA SER A 98 -2.36 -0.12 -14.42
C SER A 98 -2.22 -1.60 -14.02
N LEU A 99 -3.13 -2.10 -13.18
CA LEU A 99 -3.23 -3.53 -12.85
C LEU A 99 -3.52 -4.39 -14.09
N ILE A 100 -4.51 -4.00 -14.90
CA ILE A 100 -4.86 -4.71 -16.14
C ILE A 100 -3.72 -4.66 -17.16
N SER A 101 -3.09 -3.50 -17.33
CA SER A 101 -1.99 -3.34 -18.29
C SER A 101 -0.64 -3.86 -17.78
N LYS A 102 -0.58 -4.39 -16.55
CA LYS A 102 0.65 -4.81 -15.86
C LYS A 102 1.74 -3.73 -15.85
N ARG A 103 1.33 -2.47 -15.79
CA ARG A 103 2.23 -1.30 -15.72
C ARG A 103 2.07 -0.67 -14.35
N PRO A 104 3.12 -0.07 -13.77
CA PRO A 104 2.99 0.66 -12.53
C PRO A 104 2.06 1.87 -12.74
N GLY A 105 1.15 2.09 -11.79
CA GLY A 105 0.22 3.21 -11.82
C GLY A 105 -0.69 3.22 -10.60
N GLY A 106 -1.12 4.41 -10.20
CA GLY A 106 -1.87 4.62 -8.98
C GLY A 106 -1.69 6.02 -8.42
N ILE A 107 -2.28 6.23 -7.24
CA ILE A 107 -2.22 7.48 -6.50
C ILE A 107 -1.72 7.17 -5.09
N LEU A 108 -0.69 7.88 -4.67
CA LEU A 108 -0.22 7.93 -3.29
C LEU A 108 -0.61 9.29 -2.72
N THR A 109 -1.25 9.31 -1.56
CA THR A 109 -1.67 10.54 -0.87
C THR A 109 -1.13 10.52 0.55
N ALA A 110 -0.34 11.53 0.91
CA ALA A 110 0.17 11.73 2.26
C ALA A 110 -0.41 13.06 2.79
N ARG A 111 -1.30 12.97 3.78
CA ARG A 111 -1.90 14.15 4.45
C ARG A 111 -1.25 14.39 5.79
N GLY A 112 -1.09 15.67 6.14
CA GLY A 112 -0.42 16.11 7.36
C GLY A 112 1.11 16.00 7.30
N ILE A 113 1.68 15.60 6.16
CA ILE A 113 3.12 15.53 5.98
C ILE A 113 3.71 16.95 5.99
N LEU A 114 4.64 17.23 6.91
CA LEU A 114 5.23 18.56 7.10
C LEU A 114 4.16 19.67 7.22
N SER A 115 3.10 19.38 7.98
CA SER A 115 1.91 20.23 8.14
C SER A 115 1.12 20.54 6.86
N GLY A 116 1.40 19.85 5.75
CA GLY A 116 0.74 20.01 4.47
C GLY A 116 0.23 18.70 3.87
N ASN A 117 -0.01 18.70 2.56
CA ASN A 117 -0.48 17.54 1.82
C ASN A 117 0.42 17.28 0.61
N ALA A 118 0.70 16.01 0.35
CA ALA A 118 1.39 15.55 -0.84
C ALA A 118 0.54 14.52 -1.58
N VAL A 119 0.36 14.71 -2.88
CA VAL A 119 -0.31 13.76 -3.77
C VAL A 119 0.64 13.40 -4.89
N ILE A 120 0.98 12.13 -4.99
CA ILE A 120 1.82 11.59 -6.05
C ILE A 120 0.95 10.71 -6.94
N LYS A 121 0.79 11.10 -8.20
CA LYS A 121 0.02 10.34 -9.19
C LYS A 121 0.98 9.72 -10.21
N VAL A 122 0.91 8.40 -10.33
CA VAL A 122 1.68 7.64 -11.30
C VAL A 122 0.72 7.14 -12.38
N SER A 123 0.94 7.58 -13.62
CA SER A 123 0.12 7.18 -14.77
C SER A 123 0.96 6.43 -15.80
N PRO A 124 0.49 5.28 -16.32
CA PRO A 124 1.22 4.55 -17.37
C PRO A 124 1.29 5.41 -18.63
N SER A 125 2.48 5.59 -19.21
CA SER A 125 2.63 6.35 -20.46
C SER A 125 2.06 5.57 -21.63
N ALA A 126 1.27 6.25 -22.48
CA ALA A 126 0.70 5.69 -23.70
C ALA A 126 1.74 5.51 -24.84
N SER A 127 2.97 6.04 -24.66
CA SER A 127 4.00 6.03 -25.70
C SER A 127 4.53 4.62 -25.97
N LYS A 128 4.03 3.99 -27.05
CA LYS A 128 4.63 2.82 -27.70
C LYS A 128 5.97 3.20 -28.36
N ASN A 129 7.01 3.47 -27.59
CA ASN A 129 8.36 3.49 -28.15
C ASN A 129 8.91 2.06 -28.18
N LYS A 130 9.52 1.69 -29.29
CA LYS A 130 10.03 0.34 -29.63
C LYS A 130 11.15 -0.18 -28.71
N THR A 131 11.47 0.54 -27.64
CA THR A 131 12.48 0.17 -26.64
C THR A 131 11.76 -0.31 -25.39
N ASP A 132 12.16 -1.50 -24.93
CA ASP A 132 11.51 -2.41 -23.99
C ASP A 132 11.37 -1.90 -22.53
N GLN A 133 11.22 -0.59 -22.34
CA GLN A 133 11.13 0.04 -21.03
C GLN A 133 9.79 0.77 -20.85
N PRO A 134 8.91 0.30 -19.94
CA PRO A 134 7.65 0.97 -19.67
C PRO A 134 7.90 2.34 -19.03
N LYS A 135 7.56 3.42 -19.75
CA LYS A 135 7.61 4.79 -19.22
C LYS A 135 6.37 5.08 -18.37
N SER A 136 6.56 5.79 -17.26
CA SER A 136 5.48 6.26 -16.39
C SER A 136 5.58 7.76 -16.20
N SER A 137 4.43 8.45 -16.22
CA SER A 137 4.34 9.85 -15.86
C SER A 137 4.15 9.94 -14.35
N ILE A 138 4.99 10.72 -13.67
CA ILE A 138 4.90 10.98 -12.24
C ILE A 138 4.55 12.45 -12.07
N GLU A 139 3.39 12.71 -11.47
CA GLU A 139 2.94 14.05 -11.09
C GLU A 139 2.97 14.15 -9.57
N ILE A 140 3.64 15.19 -9.05
CA ILE A 140 3.79 15.42 -7.61
C ILE A 140 3.17 16.78 -7.31
N ASN A 141 2.07 16.76 -6.55
CA ASN A 141 1.38 17.96 -6.09
C ASN A 141 1.61 18.11 -4.58
N LEU A 142 2.26 19.20 -4.19
CA LEU A 142 2.56 19.55 -2.81
C LEU A 142 1.77 20.81 -2.44
N GLU A 143 0.97 20.73 -1.38
CA GLU A 143 0.13 21.82 -0.93
C GLU A 143 0.40 22.16 0.53
N LYS A 144 0.53 23.46 0.83
CA LYS A 144 0.64 24.00 2.20
C LYS A 144 1.76 23.37 3.04
N ILE A 145 2.89 23.04 2.42
CA ILE A 145 4.06 22.50 3.14
C ILE A 145 4.69 23.58 4.01
N SER A 146 4.91 23.26 5.30
CA SER A 146 5.59 24.13 6.24
C SER A 146 7.10 24.09 6.04
N LEU A 147 7.69 25.21 5.63
CA LEU A 147 9.15 25.35 5.52
C LEU A 147 9.85 25.25 6.88
N LYS A 148 9.17 25.65 7.95
CA LYS A 148 9.67 25.52 9.32
C LYS A 148 9.84 24.06 9.70
N ASP A 149 8.83 23.24 9.43
CA ASP A 149 8.86 21.82 9.74
C ASP A 149 9.84 21.09 8.83
N LEU A 150 9.92 21.47 7.55
CA LEU A 150 10.92 20.95 6.62
C LEU A 150 12.35 21.21 7.11
N ARG A 151 12.63 22.41 7.62
CA ARG A 151 13.95 22.73 8.20
C ARG A 151 14.26 21.85 9.40
N HIS A 152 13.29 21.67 10.30
CA HIS A 152 13.45 20.86 11.52
C HIS A 152 13.64 19.37 11.19
N THR A 153 12.78 18.81 10.34
CA THR A 153 12.78 17.39 10.00
C THR A 153 14.04 16.95 9.25
N PHE A 154 14.59 17.79 8.38
CA PHE A 154 15.80 17.47 7.59
C PHE A 154 17.10 18.04 8.18
N ASN A 155 17.04 18.64 9.38
CA ASN A 155 18.19 19.29 10.02
C ASN A 155 18.99 20.21 9.07
N LEU A 156 18.26 21.05 8.31
CA LEU A 156 18.87 21.99 7.38
C LEU A 156 19.31 23.22 8.18
N SER A 157 20.64 23.36 8.35
CA SER A 157 21.27 24.47 9.11
C SER A 157 20.96 25.82 8.48
#